data_AF-A0A382XIG8-F1
#
_entry.id   AF-A0A382XIG8-F1
#
_cell.length_a   1.000
_cell.length_b   1.000
_cell.length_c   1.000
_cell.angle_alpha   90.00
_cell.angle_beta   90.00
_cell.angle_gamma   90.00
#
_symmetry.space_group_name_H-M   'P 1'
#
loop_
_entity.id
_entity.type
_entity.pdbx_description
1 polymer ?
#
loop_
_entity_poly.entity_id
_entity_poly.type
_entity_poly.pdbx_seq_one_letter_code
_entity_poly.pdbx_strand_id
1 'polypeptide(L)'
;LRETRSVLSGVGVSTREEVEAVLPALREGIVVTLASWVTEPLETFEIHVFGADDDDDVYHNGYHDGTPDLIQAFSSMRRQFLLAWTMCRIRKGVEVDHGGLANYSTTHVLHPSLLDEFGNHVLRTLDHKPSVALFHLHGMLCPPSLSIGKIDHPYIPVEDVASDIDRLAGRTLLVAMPVCYSAQLADAFSTCEGIECVYAPNESDVGENEVTFVVRSLGELIRSIGYLEIMDRADF
;
A
#
# COMPACT_ATOMS: atom_id res chain seq x y z
N LEU A 1 -15.44 -8.71 18.72
CA LEU A 1 -14.79 -7.93 17.64
C LEU A 1 -13.40 -8.49 17.25
N ARG A 2 -13.17 -9.81 17.33
CA ARG A 2 -11.84 -10.42 17.09
C ARG A 2 -11.78 -11.38 15.87
N GLU A 3 -12.85 -11.52 15.11
CA GLU A 3 -13.00 -12.63 14.14
C GLU A 3 -12.97 -12.22 12.65
N THR A 4 -12.61 -10.98 12.30
CA THR A 4 -12.60 -10.53 10.89
C THR A 4 -11.22 -10.10 10.37
N ARG A 5 -10.12 -10.49 11.04
CA ARG A 5 -8.76 -10.14 10.57
C ARG A 5 -8.25 -11.18 9.58
N SER A 6 -8.64 -11.01 8.32
CA SER A 6 -7.97 -11.65 7.19
C SER A 6 -6.62 -10.96 7.00
N VAL A 7 -5.60 -11.40 7.75
CA VAL A 7 -4.23 -11.18 7.32
C VAL A 7 -4.07 -11.95 6.01
N LEU A 8 -3.93 -11.25 4.89
CA LEU A 8 -3.49 -11.86 3.63
C LEU A 8 -1.98 -12.13 3.68
N SER A 9 -1.53 -12.88 4.68
CA SER A 9 -0.16 -13.36 4.80
C SER A 9 0.02 -14.69 4.08
N GLY A 10 -0.48 -14.77 2.87
CA GLY A 10 -0.64 -16.07 2.24
C GLY A 10 -1.14 -15.99 0.83
N VAL A 11 -0.71 -14.99 0.07
CA VAL A 11 -0.86 -15.10 -1.37
C VAL A 11 0.47 -14.90 -2.06
N GLY A 12 1.26 -15.96 -2.00
CA GLY A 12 1.98 -16.44 -3.18
C GLY A 12 1.02 -16.61 -4.32
N VAL A 13 0.67 -15.51 -4.96
CA VAL A 13 -0.06 -15.55 -6.22
C VAL A 13 0.96 -15.90 -7.28
N SER A 14 0.98 -17.17 -7.67
CA SER A 14 1.82 -17.71 -8.73
C SER A 14 1.07 -17.94 -10.04
N THR A 15 -0.26 -17.79 -10.04
CA THR A 15 -1.13 -17.99 -11.21
C THR A 15 -2.31 -17.02 -11.25
N ARG A 16 -2.88 -16.82 -12.45
CA ARG A 16 -4.12 -16.05 -12.67
C ARG A 16 -5.30 -16.49 -11.78
N GLU A 17 -5.49 -17.79 -11.61
CA GLU A 17 -6.60 -18.34 -10.79
C GLU A 17 -6.43 -17.99 -9.31
N GLU A 18 -5.19 -17.99 -8.82
CA GLU A 18 -4.85 -17.55 -7.47
C GLU A 18 -5.08 -16.04 -7.28
N VAL A 19 -4.80 -15.20 -8.30
CA VAL A 19 -5.14 -13.76 -8.26
C VAL A 19 -6.65 -13.62 -8.05
N GLU A 20 -7.44 -14.21 -8.96
CA GLU A 20 -8.89 -14.08 -8.97
C GLU A 20 -9.53 -14.58 -7.66
N ALA A 21 -8.95 -15.61 -7.04
CA ALA A 21 -9.41 -16.15 -5.76
C ALA A 21 -9.21 -15.19 -4.58
N VAL A 22 -8.16 -14.35 -4.60
CA VAL A 22 -7.83 -13.46 -3.45
C VAL A 22 -8.30 -12.03 -3.62
N LEU A 23 -8.65 -11.61 -4.84
CA LEU A 23 -9.22 -10.29 -5.11
C LEU A 23 -10.36 -9.92 -4.14
N PRO A 24 -11.36 -10.79 -3.82
CA PRO A 24 -12.43 -10.43 -2.90
C PRO A 24 -11.94 -10.10 -1.48
N ALA A 25 -11.01 -10.89 -0.96
CA ALA A 25 -10.45 -10.67 0.38
C ALA A 25 -9.59 -9.40 0.42
N LEU A 26 -8.83 -9.15 -0.65
CA LEU A 26 -8.04 -7.93 -0.78
C LEU A 26 -8.94 -6.69 -0.83
N ARG A 27 -10.03 -6.74 -1.60
CA ARG A 27 -11.02 -5.65 -1.63
C ARG A 27 -11.56 -5.36 -0.24
N GLU A 28 -11.97 -6.39 0.49
CA GLU A 28 -12.50 -6.22 1.85
C GLU A 28 -11.46 -5.59 2.77
N GLY A 29 -10.21 -6.05 2.75
CA GLY A 29 -9.11 -5.47 3.52
C GLY A 29 -8.93 -3.98 3.23
N ILE A 30 -8.83 -3.61 1.94
CA ILE A 30 -8.70 -2.20 1.52
C ILE A 30 -9.89 -1.38 2.01
N VAL A 31 -11.12 -1.87 1.83
CA VAL A 31 -12.34 -1.14 2.22
C VAL A 31 -12.38 -0.93 3.74
N VAL A 32 -12.07 -1.94 4.54
CA VAL A 32 -12.02 -1.85 6.00
C VAL A 32 -10.98 -0.83 6.46
N THR A 33 -9.78 -0.86 5.86
CA THR A 33 -8.73 0.12 6.13
C THR A 33 -9.19 1.54 5.83
N LEU A 34 -9.75 1.77 4.63
CA LEU A 34 -10.29 3.08 4.24
C LEU A 34 -11.42 3.53 5.16
N ALA A 35 -12.30 2.62 5.56
CA ALA A 35 -13.42 2.89 6.46
C ALA A 35 -12.93 3.33 7.85
N SER A 36 -11.89 2.70 8.37
CA SER A 36 -11.28 3.07 9.66
C SER A 36 -10.75 4.51 9.67
N TRP A 37 -10.33 5.03 8.51
CA TRP A 37 -9.77 6.37 8.38
C TRP A 37 -10.83 7.48 8.24
N VAL A 38 -12.09 7.16 7.88
CA VAL A 38 -13.09 8.20 7.57
C VAL A 38 -13.52 9.02 8.80
N THR A 39 -13.34 8.46 10.00
CA THR A 39 -13.75 9.06 11.27
C THR A 39 -12.67 9.99 11.84
N GLU A 40 -11.44 9.84 11.39
CA GLU A 40 -10.27 10.57 11.88
C GLU A 40 -10.18 11.99 11.29
N PRO A 41 -9.44 12.92 11.93
CA PRO A 41 -9.03 14.17 11.28
C PRO A 41 -8.21 13.84 10.03
N LEU A 42 -8.61 14.43 8.89
CA LEU A 42 -7.88 14.24 7.64
C LEU A 42 -6.57 15.03 7.71
N GLU A 43 -5.49 14.31 7.91
CA GLU A 43 -4.16 14.75 7.48
C GLU A 43 -3.98 14.35 6.02
N THR A 44 -3.00 14.94 5.33
CA THR A 44 -2.72 14.65 3.92
C THR A 44 -2.57 13.14 3.69
N PHE A 45 -3.52 12.54 2.95
CA PHE A 45 -3.35 11.18 2.41
C PHE A 45 -2.15 11.21 1.45
N GLU A 46 -1.10 10.45 1.78
CA GLU A 46 0.16 10.40 1.07
C GLU A 46 0.40 9.00 0.48
N ILE A 47 0.95 8.97 -0.74
CA ILE A 47 1.44 7.72 -1.35
C ILE A 47 2.95 7.79 -1.32
N HIS A 48 3.57 6.91 -0.55
CA HIS A 48 5.01 6.82 -0.40
C HIS A 48 5.56 5.75 -1.34
N VAL A 49 6.49 6.13 -2.21
CA VAL A 49 7.13 5.22 -3.16
C VAL A 49 8.58 5.03 -2.76
N PHE A 50 8.94 3.84 -2.32
CA PHE A 50 10.30 3.48 -1.92
C PHE A 50 11.06 2.87 -3.09
N GLY A 51 12.31 3.27 -3.30
CA GLY A 51 13.12 2.87 -4.45
C GLY A 51 12.90 3.71 -5.70
N ALA A 52 12.43 4.96 -5.56
CA ALA A 52 12.25 5.89 -6.68
C ALA A 52 12.97 7.21 -6.40
N ASP A 53 13.79 7.66 -7.36
CA ASP A 53 14.54 8.92 -7.30
C ASP A 53 13.74 10.08 -7.89
N ASP A 54 12.90 9.80 -8.89
CA ASP A 54 12.07 10.77 -9.57
C ASP A 54 10.75 10.14 -10.09
N ASP A 55 9.89 10.97 -10.69
CA ASP A 55 8.63 10.52 -11.28
C ASP A 55 8.83 9.57 -12.47
N ASP A 56 9.96 9.65 -13.20
CA ASP A 56 10.23 8.77 -14.34
C ASP A 56 10.36 7.32 -13.87
N ASP A 57 11.01 7.11 -12.73
CA ASP A 57 11.13 5.82 -12.07
C ASP A 57 9.80 5.20 -11.67
N VAL A 58 8.86 6.07 -11.31
CA VAL A 58 7.53 5.70 -10.86
C VAL A 58 6.68 5.23 -12.05
N TYR A 59 6.79 5.92 -13.19
CA TYR A 59 5.98 5.67 -14.38
C TYR A 59 6.62 4.70 -15.38
N HIS A 60 7.95 4.59 -15.40
CA HIS A 60 8.70 3.87 -16.44
C HIS A 60 9.76 2.90 -15.87
N ASN A 61 9.61 2.44 -14.61
CA ASN A 61 10.56 1.52 -13.96
C ASN A 61 11.02 0.40 -14.92
N GLY A 62 12.27 0.47 -15.39
CA GLY A 62 12.80 -0.43 -16.42
C GLY A 62 12.97 -1.89 -16.00
N TYR A 63 12.70 -2.22 -14.73
CA TYR A 63 12.81 -3.58 -14.18
C TYR A 63 11.45 -4.28 -14.06
N HIS A 64 10.37 -3.51 -13.87
CA HIS A 64 9.05 -4.02 -13.46
C HIS A 64 7.91 -3.36 -14.26
N ASP A 65 8.23 -2.88 -15.47
CA ASP A 65 7.33 -2.15 -16.39
C ASP A 65 6.63 -0.92 -15.81
N GLY A 66 7.15 -0.36 -14.72
CA GLY A 66 6.46 0.67 -13.95
C GLY A 66 5.09 0.19 -13.45
N THR A 67 4.57 0.79 -12.39
CA THR A 67 3.17 0.53 -12.01
C THR A 67 2.32 1.78 -12.18
N PRO A 68 2.33 2.46 -13.35
CA PRO A 68 1.58 3.69 -13.56
C PRO A 68 0.08 3.47 -13.32
N ASP A 69 -0.44 2.30 -13.73
CA ASP A 69 -1.82 1.90 -13.52
C ASP A 69 -2.17 1.76 -12.03
N LEU A 70 -1.25 1.21 -11.23
CA LEU A 70 -1.47 1.03 -9.79
C LEU A 70 -1.47 2.37 -9.06
N ILE A 71 -0.58 3.27 -9.45
CA ILE A 71 -0.47 4.63 -8.87
C ILE A 71 -1.68 5.48 -9.25
N GLN A 72 -2.12 5.37 -10.50
CA GLN A 72 -3.36 5.99 -10.95
C GLN A 72 -4.58 5.40 -10.22
N ALA A 73 -4.59 4.09 -9.96
CA ALA A 73 -5.64 3.44 -9.21
C ALA A 73 -5.69 3.93 -7.75
N PHE A 74 -4.55 3.99 -7.04
CA PHE A 74 -4.47 4.55 -5.70
C PHE A 74 -4.85 6.04 -5.65
N SER A 75 -4.43 6.82 -6.65
CA SER A 75 -4.88 8.21 -6.82
C SER A 75 -6.40 8.33 -7.01
N SER A 76 -7.02 7.38 -7.71
CA SER A 76 -8.47 7.34 -7.90
C SER A 76 -9.20 6.94 -6.62
N MET A 77 -8.67 5.95 -5.91
CA MET A 77 -9.17 5.50 -4.60
C MET A 77 -9.14 6.64 -3.58
N ARG A 78 -8.08 7.46 -3.56
CA ARG A 78 -7.99 8.66 -2.72
C ARG A 78 -9.20 9.58 -2.91
N ARG A 79 -9.65 9.81 -4.15
CA ARG A 79 -10.84 10.65 -4.42
C ARG A 79 -12.11 10.05 -3.81
N GLN A 80 -12.28 8.73 -3.90
CA GLN A 80 -13.41 8.02 -3.30
C GLN A 80 -13.36 8.07 -1.77
N PHE A 81 -12.17 7.88 -1.19
CA PHE A 81 -11.95 8.03 0.25
C PHE A 81 -12.28 9.43 0.74
N LEU A 82 -11.79 10.49 0.08
CA LEU A 82 -12.08 11.87 0.46
C LEU A 82 -13.57 12.20 0.37
N LEU A 83 -14.25 11.66 -0.62
CA LEU A 83 -15.71 11.78 -0.72
C LEU A 83 -16.40 11.08 0.46
N ALA A 84 -16.00 9.85 0.80
CA ALA A 84 -16.51 9.12 1.96
C ALA A 84 -16.28 9.88 3.28
N TRP A 85 -15.05 10.38 3.48
CA TRP A 85 -14.67 11.20 4.63
C TRP A 85 -15.53 12.48 4.73
N THR A 86 -15.69 13.20 3.62
CA THR A 86 -16.50 14.43 3.57
C THR A 86 -17.95 14.13 3.94
N MET A 87 -18.53 13.09 3.35
CA MET A 87 -19.91 12.68 3.62
C MET A 87 -20.11 12.21 5.07
N CYS A 88 -19.14 11.52 5.65
CA CYS A 88 -19.14 11.13 7.06
C CYS A 88 -19.21 12.36 7.98
N ARG A 89 -18.39 13.38 7.72
CA ARG A 89 -18.36 14.64 8.49
C ARG A 89 -19.67 15.40 8.40
N ILE A 90 -20.23 15.53 7.19
CA ILE A 90 -21.55 16.15 6.97
C ILE A 90 -22.63 15.42 7.78
N ARG A 91 -22.66 14.08 7.72
CA ARG A 91 -23.62 13.27 8.50
C ARG A 91 -23.48 13.47 10.00
N LYS A 92 -22.24 13.64 10.50
CA LYS A 92 -21.95 13.91 11.91
C LYS A 92 -22.19 15.37 12.33
N GLY A 93 -22.62 16.24 11.41
CA GLY A 93 -22.82 17.67 11.68
C GLY A 93 -21.52 18.41 12.03
N VAL A 94 -20.37 17.86 11.64
CA VAL A 94 -19.05 18.47 11.85
C VAL A 94 -18.75 19.36 10.66
N GLU A 95 -18.24 20.56 10.93
CA GLU A 95 -17.80 21.49 9.89
C GLU A 95 -16.72 20.82 9.02
N VAL A 96 -16.95 20.84 7.71
CA VAL A 96 -15.97 20.35 6.73
C VAL A 96 -15.01 21.51 6.49
N ASP A 97 -13.80 21.44 7.08
CA ASP A 97 -12.76 22.38 6.70
C ASP A 97 -12.46 22.17 5.21
N HIS A 98 -12.84 23.15 4.39
CA HIS A 98 -12.67 23.11 2.95
C HIS A 98 -11.20 23.22 2.53
N GLY A 99 -10.27 23.48 3.46
CA GLY A 99 -8.82 23.21 3.38
C GLY A 99 -8.17 23.24 2.00
N GLY A 100 -8.53 24.20 1.14
CA GLY A 100 -8.06 24.34 -0.23
C GLY A 100 -8.21 23.11 -1.17
N LEU A 101 -8.05 23.35 -2.47
CA LEU A 101 -7.88 22.28 -3.48
C LEU A 101 -6.73 21.31 -3.15
N ALA A 102 -5.80 21.70 -2.27
CA ALA A 102 -4.67 20.90 -1.80
C ALA A 102 -5.08 19.60 -1.08
N ASN A 103 -6.20 19.59 -0.37
CA ASN A 103 -6.71 18.35 0.23
C ASN A 103 -7.19 17.33 -0.83
N TYR A 104 -7.41 17.76 -2.08
CA TYR A 104 -7.85 16.90 -3.17
C TYR A 104 -6.72 16.53 -4.16
N SER A 105 -5.51 17.11 -4.04
CA SER A 105 -4.33 16.68 -4.80
C SER A 105 -3.68 15.44 -4.18
N THR A 106 -3.34 14.43 -5.00
CA THR A 106 -2.49 13.32 -4.57
C THR A 106 -1.05 13.83 -4.48
N THR A 107 -0.44 13.72 -3.31
CA THR A 107 1.01 13.92 -3.15
C THR A 107 1.69 12.56 -3.18
N HIS A 108 2.57 12.36 -4.15
CA HIS A 108 3.51 11.26 -4.13
C HIS A 108 4.77 11.72 -3.39
N VAL A 109 5.18 10.94 -2.40
CA VAL A 109 6.42 11.17 -1.65
C VAL A 109 7.40 10.11 -2.10
N LEU A 110 8.44 10.55 -2.80
CA LEU A 110 9.46 9.66 -3.35
C LEU A 110 10.58 9.46 -2.33
N HIS A 111 10.90 8.21 -2.08
CA HIS A 111 11.96 7.79 -1.20
C HIS A 111 12.96 6.97 -2.03
N PRO A 112 14.12 7.53 -2.39
CA PRO A 112 15.19 6.79 -3.07
C PRO A 112 15.62 5.53 -2.31
N SER A 113 15.49 5.57 -0.99
CA SER A 113 15.99 4.56 -0.09
C SER A 113 15.05 4.27 1.08
N LEU A 114 15.14 3.05 1.63
CA LEU A 114 14.54 2.70 2.92
C LEU A 114 15.25 3.36 4.10
N LEU A 115 16.46 3.88 3.92
CA LEU A 115 17.25 4.58 4.93
C LEU A 115 17.43 6.07 4.59
N ASP A 116 17.40 6.92 5.60
CA ASP A 116 17.76 8.33 5.48
C ASP A 116 19.28 8.53 5.39
N GLU A 117 19.72 9.79 5.24
CA GLU A 117 21.15 10.15 5.19
C GLU A 117 21.94 9.81 6.46
N PHE A 118 21.26 9.50 7.57
CA PHE A 118 21.84 9.11 8.85
C PHE A 118 21.77 7.58 9.09
N GLY A 119 21.18 6.82 8.16
CA GLY A 119 20.99 5.38 8.28
C GLY A 119 19.78 4.96 9.12
N ASN A 120 18.83 5.86 9.40
CA ASN A 120 17.57 5.51 10.05
C ASN A 120 16.53 5.09 9.02
N HIS A 121 15.62 4.20 9.41
CA HIS A 121 14.52 3.78 8.54
C HIS A 121 13.55 4.93 8.28
N VAL A 122 13.31 5.22 7.00
CA VAL A 122 12.41 6.29 6.56
C VAL A 122 10.94 5.94 6.84
N LEU A 123 10.61 4.66 7.07
CA LEU A 123 9.26 4.22 7.40
C LEU A 123 8.67 4.91 8.63
N ARG A 124 9.50 5.40 9.56
CA ARG A 124 9.05 6.17 10.73
C ARG A 124 8.35 7.49 10.35
N THR A 125 8.56 8.01 9.14
CA THR A 125 7.84 9.20 8.66
C THR A 125 6.35 8.96 8.41
N LEU A 126 5.92 7.69 8.40
CA LEU A 126 4.53 7.27 8.20
C LEU A 126 3.69 7.34 9.49
N ASP A 127 4.33 7.58 10.64
CA ASP A 127 3.67 7.66 11.94
C ASP A 127 2.46 8.60 11.89
N HIS A 128 1.32 8.11 12.37
CA HIS A 128 0.08 8.85 12.49
C HIS A 128 -0.56 9.35 11.18
N LYS A 129 -0.14 8.93 9.97
CA LYS A 129 -0.73 9.39 8.70
C LYS A 129 -1.46 8.28 7.92
N PRO A 130 -2.60 8.56 7.25
CA PRO A 130 -3.23 7.58 6.37
C PRO A 130 -2.38 7.50 5.09
N SER A 131 -1.73 6.36 4.89
CA SER A 131 -0.64 6.24 3.91
C SER A 131 -0.75 4.96 3.10
N VAL A 132 -0.29 5.04 1.85
CA VAL A 132 0.00 3.86 1.02
C VAL A 132 1.52 3.75 0.86
N ALA A 133 2.10 2.59 1.14
CA ALA A 133 3.51 2.31 0.89
C ALA A 133 3.66 1.41 -0.34
N LEU A 134 4.34 1.91 -1.37
CA LEU A 134 4.68 1.18 -2.59
C LEU A 134 6.18 0.91 -2.59
N PHE A 135 6.58 -0.36 -2.69
CA PHE A 135 7.99 -0.76 -2.71
C PHE A 135 8.42 -1.10 -4.14
N HIS A 136 9.20 -0.22 -4.76
CA HIS A 136 9.86 -0.40 -6.06
C HIS A 136 11.33 -0.79 -5.84
N LEU A 137 11.55 -1.89 -5.12
CA LEU A 137 12.87 -2.36 -4.68
C LEU A 137 13.11 -3.79 -5.16
N HIS A 138 14.29 -4.36 -4.87
CA HIS A 138 14.56 -5.78 -5.12
C HIS A 138 14.38 -6.62 -3.86
N GLY A 139 13.83 -7.83 -4.03
CA GLY A 139 13.72 -8.83 -2.98
C GLY A 139 14.72 -9.98 -3.14
N MET A 140 15.09 -10.61 -2.03
CA MET A 140 15.97 -11.80 -1.97
C MET A 140 15.44 -12.80 -0.92
N LEU A 141 15.69 -14.11 -1.08
CA LEU A 141 15.24 -15.16 -0.14
C LEU A 141 16.31 -15.72 0.80
N CYS A 142 17.59 -15.48 0.55
CA CYS A 142 18.69 -16.12 1.28
C CYS A 142 19.71 -15.09 1.81
N PRO A 143 19.44 -14.42 2.94
CA PRO A 143 18.19 -14.45 3.73
C PRO A 143 17.05 -13.61 3.11
N PRO A 144 15.78 -13.77 3.56
CA PRO A 144 14.65 -12.93 3.16
C PRO A 144 14.94 -11.44 3.40
N SER A 145 15.04 -10.63 2.35
CA SER A 145 15.49 -9.25 2.48
C SER A 145 15.03 -8.35 1.34
N LEU A 146 14.95 -7.05 1.62
CA LEU A 146 14.68 -5.99 0.64
C LEU A 146 15.95 -5.15 0.41
N SER A 147 16.20 -4.74 -0.83
CA SER A 147 17.28 -3.82 -1.14
C SER A 147 17.01 -2.46 -0.51
N ILE A 148 18.05 -1.78 -0.02
CA ILE A 148 17.94 -0.43 0.56
C ILE A 148 17.59 0.62 -0.50
N GLY A 149 17.86 0.35 -1.78
CA GLY A 149 17.58 1.21 -2.93
C GLY A 149 17.56 0.39 -4.22
N LYS A 150 17.67 1.05 -5.38
CA LYS A 150 17.44 0.42 -6.70
C LYS A 150 18.46 -0.64 -7.16
N ILE A 151 19.78 -0.44 -7.02
CA ILE A 151 20.79 -1.36 -7.58
C ILE A 151 22.04 -1.39 -6.69
N ASP A 152 22.66 -2.57 -6.51
CA ASP A 152 23.92 -2.78 -5.77
C ASP A 152 23.94 -2.25 -4.33
N HIS A 153 22.77 -1.89 -3.80
CA HIS A 153 22.62 -1.45 -2.43
C HIS A 153 22.57 -2.64 -1.49
N PRO A 154 23.08 -2.48 -0.26
CA PRO A 154 22.93 -3.50 0.77
C PRO A 154 21.46 -3.84 0.99
N TYR A 155 21.24 -5.06 1.48
CA TYR A 155 19.91 -5.58 1.78
C TYR A 155 19.62 -5.43 3.28
N ILE A 156 18.37 -5.15 3.62
CA ILE A 156 17.85 -5.19 5.00
C ILE A 156 16.95 -6.42 5.13
N PRO A 157 17.07 -7.20 6.22
CA PRO A 157 16.13 -8.27 6.55
C PRO A 157 14.69 -7.78 6.50
N VAL A 158 13.81 -8.53 5.85
CA VAL A 158 12.40 -8.12 5.73
C VAL A 158 11.71 -8.06 7.09
N GLU A 159 12.18 -8.84 8.06
CA GLU A 159 11.72 -8.82 9.45
C GLU A 159 12.02 -7.50 10.14
N ASP A 160 13.14 -6.84 9.82
CA ASP A 160 13.46 -5.53 10.38
C ASP A 160 12.51 -4.45 9.80
N VAL A 161 12.20 -4.55 8.51
CA VAL A 161 11.21 -3.70 7.83
C VAL A 161 9.83 -3.89 8.44
N ALA A 162 9.38 -5.13 8.61
CA ALA A 162 8.11 -5.47 9.24
C ALA A 162 8.05 -4.97 10.69
N SER A 163 9.11 -5.17 11.47
CA SER A 163 9.19 -4.68 12.84
C SER A 163 9.12 -3.15 12.93
N ASP A 164 9.65 -2.43 11.96
CA ASP A 164 9.56 -0.97 11.95
C ASP A 164 8.17 -0.48 11.57
N ILE A 165 7.45 -1.19 10.70
CA ILE A 165 6.03 -0.91 10.42
C ILE A 165 5.15 -1.22 11.64
N ASP A 166 5.40 -2.33 12.33
CA ASP A 166 4.63 -2.71 13.54
C ASP A 166 4.81 -1.73 14.70
N ARG A 167 5.95 -1.03 14.74
CA ARG A 167 6.22 0.04 15.72
C ARG A 167 5.53 1.35 15.39
N LEU A 168 4.98 1.52 14.18
CA LEU A 168 4.34 2.76 13.80
C LEU A 168 3.15 3.04 14.71
N ALA A 169 3.12 4.24 15.27
CA ALA A 169 2.12 4.60 16.25
C ALA A 169 0.77 4.84 15.56
N GLY A 170 -0.03 3.78 15.45
CA GLY A 170 -1.35 3.81 14.83
C GLY A 170 -1.34 3.94 13.30
N ARG A 171 -2.56 3.83 12.76
CA ARG A 171 -2.99 3.80 11.35
C ARG A 171 -2.44 2.63 10.51
N THR A 172 -3.41 1.95 9.93
CA THR A 172 -3.28 0.79 9.08
C THR A 172 -2.60 1.10 7.74
N LEU A 173 -1.38 0.62 7.51
CA LEU A 173 -0.70 0.82 6.24
C LEU A 173 -1.26 -0.10 5.14
N LEU A 174 -1.54 0.44 3.95
CA LEU A 174 -1.70 -0.38 2.75
C LEU A 174 -0.33 -0.55 2.10
N VAL A 175 0.20 -1.77 2.12
CA VAL A 175 1.50 -2.10 1.56
C VAL A 175 1.31 -2.76 0.19
N ALA A 176 2.00 -2.26 -0.83
CA ALA A 176 2.16 -2.93 -2.11
C ALA A 176 3.65 -3.17 -2.40
N MET A 177 4.03 -4.43 -2.60
CA MET A 177 5.41 -4.86 -2.81
C MET A 177 5.56 -5.59 -4.15
N PRO A 178 5.53 -4.88 -5.29
CA PRO A 178 5.90 -5.45 -6.59
C PRO A 178 7.41 -5.69 -6.66
N VAL A 179 7.88 -6.73 -5.98
CA VAL A 179 9.30 -7.09 -5.88
C VAL A 179 9.49 -8.60 -6.11
N CYS A 180 10.69 -9.00 -6.50
CA CYS A 180 11.03 -10.43 -6.59
C CYS A 180 10.79 -11.14 -5.24
N TYR A 181 10.19 -12.33 -5.25
CA TYR A 181 9.87 -13.11 -4.04
C TYR A 181 8.92 -12.40 -3.06
N SER A 182 8.17 -11.40 -3.51
CA SER A 182 7.31 -10.59 -2.65
C SER A 182 6.37 -11.41 -1.78
N ALA A 183 5.87 -12.55 -2.28
CA ALA A 183 4.96 -13.41 -1.55
C ALA A 183 5.58 -14.00 -0.28
N GLN A 184 6.79 -14.51 -0.41
CA GLN A 184 7.55 -15.05 0.73
C GLN A 184 8.02 -13.92 1.65
N LEU A 185 8.32 -12.74 1.08
CA LEU A 185 8.65 -11.55 1.87
C LEU A 185 7.43 -11.02 2.64
N ALA A 186 6.23 -11.15 2.07
CA ALA A 186 4.97 -10.73 2.67
C ALA A 186 4.65 -11.49 3.97
N ASP A 187 5.14 -12.71 4.11
CA ASP A 187 4.94 -13.52 5.32
C ASP A 187 5.49 -12.84 6.58
N ALA A 188 6.54 -12.02 6.46
CA ALA A 188 7.09 -11.28 7.60
C ALA A 188 6.09 -10.25 8.16
N PHE A 189 5.23 -9.70 7.30
CA PHE A 189 4.24 -8.69 7.66
C PHE A 189 2.95 -9.30 8.24
N SER A 190 2.83 -10.63 8.22
CA SER A 190 1.67 -11.37 8.72
C SER A 190 1.32 -11.13 10.18
N THR A 191 2.34 -10.77 10.95
CA THR A 191 2.26 -10.60 12.41
C THR A 191 2.17 -9.13 12.82
N CYS A 192 2.27 -8.20 11.86
CA CYS A 192 2.22 -6.76 12.14
C CYS A 192 0.80 -6.33 12.50
N GLU A 193 0.58 -5.87 13.72
CA GLU A 193 -0.72 -5.37 14.16
C GLU A 193 -1.11 -4.06 13.46
N GLY A 194 -0.12 -3.30 12.99
CA GLY A 194 -0.29 -2.06 12.24
C GLY A 194 -0.60 -2.21 10.75
N ILE A 195 -0.69 -3.44 10.23
CA ILE A 195 -0.94 -3.70 8.80
C ILE A 195 -2.18 -4.55 8.62
N GLU A 196 -3.23 -4.00 7.99
CA GLU A 196 -4.43 -4.77 7.65
C GLU A 196 -4.35 -5.37 6.24
N CYS A 197 -3.52 -4.79 5.36
CA CYS A 197 -3.46 -5.21 3.97
C CYS A 197 -2.05 -5.12 3.39
N VAL A 198 -1.48 -6.28 3.05
CA VAL A 198 -0.27 -6.43 2.26
C VAL A 198 -0.64 -7.00 0.91
N TYR A 199 -0.15 -6.36 -0.13
CA TYR A 199 -0.24 -6.82 -1.49
C TYR A 199 1.19 -7.10 -2.02
N ALA A 200 1.42 -8.29 -2.55
CA ALA A 200 2.76 -8.78 -2.85
C ALA A 200 2.78 -9.72 -4.07
N PRO A 201 2.76 -9.20 -5.31
CA PRO A 201 2.79 -10.01 -6.52
C PRO A 201 4.17 -10.58 -6.79
N ASN A 202 4.31 -11.90 -6.70
CA ASN A 202 5.60 -12.55 -6.77
C ASN A 202 6.09 -12.66 -8.21
N GLU A 203 7.04 -11.81 -8.61
CA GLU A 203 7.54 -11.80 -9.99
C GLU A 203 8.39 -13.02 -10.37
N SER A 204 9.06 -13.66 -9.41
CA SER A 204 10.03 -14.72 -9.71
C SER A 204 9.39 -16.05 -10.10
N ASP A 205 8.12 -16.27 -9.74
CA ASP A 205 7.39 -17.51 -10.02
C ASP A 205 6.36 -17.36 -11.16
N VAL A 206 6.03 -16.11 -11.54
CA VAL A 206 4.85 -15.76 -12.36
C VAL A 206 5.23 -15.41 -13.81
N GLY A 207 6.46 -14.93 -14.04
CA GLY A 207 6.92 -14.47 -15.36
C GLY A 207 6.31 -13.11 -15.77
N GLU A 208 7.04 -12.35 -16.58
CA GLU A 208 6.75 -10.92 -16.88
C GLU A 208 5.30 -10.67 -17.36
N ASN A 209 4.76 -11.54 -18.22
CA ASN A 209 3.41 -11.37 -18.78
C ASN A 209 2.28 -11.50 -17.74
N GLU A 210 2.48 -12.29 -16.69
CA GLU A 210 1.46 -12.49 -15.66
C GLU A 210 1.54 -11.42 -14.57
N VAL A 211 2.72 -10.83 -14.31
CA VAL A 211 2.87 -9.64 -13.43
C VAL A 211 2.00 -8.49 -13.92
N THR A 212 2.03 -8.20 -15.23
CA THR A 212 1.19 -7.17 -15.86
C THR A 212 -0.30 -7.47 -15.68
N PHE A 213 -0.72 -8.73 -15.78
CA PHE A 213 -2.10 -9.12 -15.50
C PHE A 213 -2.48 -8.88 -14.04
N VAL A 214 -1.62 -9.26 -13.10
CA VAL A 214 -1.87 -9.09 -11.66
C VAL A 214 -2.01 -7.60 -11.33
N VAL A 215 -1.01 -6.79 -11.69
CA VAL A 215 -1.01 -5.33 -11.47
C VAL A 215 -2.25 -4.67 -12.07
N ARG A 216 -2.63 -5.04 -13.30
CA ARG A 216 -3.83 -4.51 -13.95
C ARG A 216 -5.11 -4.91 -13.21
N SER A 217 -5.26 -6.17 -12.85
CA SER A 217 -6.45 -6.70 -12.16
C SER A 217 -6.69 -5.98 -10.83
N LEU A 218 -5.61 -5.59 -10.17
CA LEU A 218 -5.66 -4.84 -8.93
C LEU A 218 -5.91 -3.37 -9.13
N GLY A 219 -5.31 -2.79 -10.17
CA GLY A 219 -5.67 -1.44 -10.57
C GLY A 219 -7.18 -1.35 -10.85
N GLU A 220 -7.76 -2.33 -11.55
CA GLU A 220 -9.20 -2.44 -11.77
C GLU A 220 -9.99 -2.61 -10.47
N LEU A 221 -9.54 -3.50 -9.56
CA LEU A 221 -10.15 -3.69 -8.24
C LEU A 221 -10.16 -2.39 -7.43
N ILE A 222 -9.01 -1.75 -7.25
CA ILE A 222 -8.86 -0.51 -6.48
C ILE A 222 -9.72 0.61 -7.08
N ARG A 223 -9.73 0.76 -8.42
CA ARG A 223 -10.56 1.77 -9.11
C ARG A 223 -12.06 1.54 -8.93
N SER A 224 -12.48 0.30 -8.71
CA SER A 224 -13.89 -0.04 -8.53
C SER A 224 -14.39 0.12 -7.09
N ILE A 225 -13.51 0.41 -6.12
CA ILE A 225 -13.91 0.73 -4.75
C ILE A 225 -14.57 2.11 -4.74
N GLY A 226 -15.85 2.17 -4.37
CA GLY A 226 -16.64 3.40 -4.34
C GLY A 226 -16.80 3.97 -2.94
N TYR A 227 -17.03 5.28 -2.83
CA TYR A 227 -17.22 5.93 -1.52
C TYR A 227 -18.40 5.34 -0.70
N LEU A 228 -19.46 4.86 -1.36
CA LEU A 228 -20.60 4.23 -0.68
C LEU A 228 -20.19 2.96 0.05
N GLU A 229 -19.37 2.12 -0.58
CA GLU A 229 -18.87 0.89 0.01
C GLU A 229 -17.96 1.15 1.21
N ILE A 230 -17.09 2.16 1.11
CA ILE A 230 -16.27 2.64 2.23
C ILE A 230 -17.17 3.08 3.40
N MET A 231 -18.23 3.83 3.09
CA MET A 231 -19.16 4.31 4.10
C MET A 231 -20.00 3.19 4.73
N ASP A 232 -20.41 2.17 3.98
CA ASP A 232 -21.20 1.06 4.51
C ASP A 232 -20.40 0.22 5.53
N ARG A 233 -19.06 0.27 5.48
CA ARG A 233 -18.14 -0.37 6.43
C ARG A 233 -17.68 0.55 7.57
N ALA A 234 -17.94 1.85 7.49
CA ALA A 234 -17.59 2.75 8.56
C ALA A 234 -18.57 2.55 9.73
N ASP A 235 -18.05 2.18 10.89
CA ASP A 235 -18.86 2.09 12.11
C ASP A 235 -19.38 3.50 12.49
N PHE A 236 -20.70 3.66 12.45
CA PHE A 236 -21.42 4.87 12.85
C PHE A 236 -22.12 4.70 14.20
#